data_AF-A0A7C4GB35-F1
#
_entry.id   AF-A0A7C4GB35-F1
#
_cell.length_a   1.000
_cell.length_b   1.000
_cell.length_c   1.000
_cell.angle_alpha   90.00
_cell.angle_beta   90.00
_cell.angle_gamma   90.00
#
_symmetry.space_group_name_H-M   'P 1'
#
loop_
_entity.id
_entity.type
_entity.pdbx_description
1 polymer ?
#
loop_
_entity_poly.entity_id
_entity_poly.type
_entity_poly.pdbx_seq_one_letter_code
_entity_poly.pdbx_strand_id
1 'polypeptide(L)' 'MRRELKFCPECGSTNIYWASGLPQLWSIWECRDCGYRGTLIIEDSGLAMKIREKYLKERHNKYG' A
#
# COMPACT_ATOMS: atom_id res chain seq x y z
N MET A 1 -18.70 12.49 6.97
CA MET A 1 -17.78 12.26 5.84
C MET A 1 -17.10 10.92 6.06
N ARG A 2 -17.41 9.89 5.28
CA ARG A 2 -16.77 8.57 5.40
C ARG A 2 -15.40 8.70 4.73
N ARG A 3 -14.31 8.63 5.52
CA ARG A 3 -12.94 8.72 5.00
C ARG A 3 -12.64 7.38 4.33
N GLU A 4 -12.62 7.32 3.00
CA GLU A 4 -12.26 6.11 2.27
C GLU A 4 -10.82 5.72 2.64
N LEU A 5 -10.69 4.54 3.24
CA LEU A 5 -9.39 4.01 3.64
C LEU A 5 -8.66 3.54 2.38
N LYS A 6 -7.42 3.98 2.23
CA LYS A 6 -6.54 3.61 1.12
C LYS A 6 -5.53 2.60 1.60
N PHE A 7 -5.35 1.55 0.81
CA PHE A 7 -4.48 0.43 1.12
C PHE A 7 -3.46 0.22 0.00
N CYS A 8 -2.24 -0.13 0.39
CA CYS A 8 -1.16 -0.47 -0.51
C CYS A 8 -1.48 -1.77 -1.27
N PRO A 9 -1.36 -1.77 -2.61
CA PRO A 9 -1.63 -2.96 -3.42
C PRO A 9 -0.59 -4.08 -3.22
N GLU A 10 0.61 -3.78 -2.72
CA GLU A 10 1.68 -4.76 -2.52
C GLU A 10 1.62 -5.43 -1.15
N CYS A 11 1.40 -4.66 -0.08
CA CYS A 11 1.51 -5.15 1.29
C CYS A 11 0.24 -5.00 2.13
N GLY A 12 -0.83 -4.41 1.57
CA GLY A 12 -2.10 -4.20 2.27
C GLY A 12 -2.06 -3.15 3.39
N SER A 13 -0.94 -2.44 3.56
CA SER A 13 -0.80 -1.40 4.60
C SER A 13 -1.60 -0.15 4.27
N THR A 14 -2.10 0.53 5.30
CA THR A 14 -2.68 1.89 5.21
C THR A 14 -1.63 2.99 5.29
N ASN A 15 -0.35 2.64 5.46
CA ASN A 15 0.78 3.57 5.54
C ASN A 15 1.18 4.06 4.14
N ILE A 16 0.22 4.68 3.44
CA ILE A 16 0.32 5.12 2.04
C ILE A 16 -0.03 6.60 1.91
N TYR A 17 0.82 7.33 1.19
CA TYR A 17 0.75 8.78 1.04
C TYR A 17 0.98 9.20 -0.39
N TRP A 18 0.60 10.42 -0.74
CA TRP A 18 1.03 11.01 -1.99
C TRP A 18 2.55 11.11 -2.01
N ALA A 19 3.16 10.65 -3.10
CA ALA A 19 4.56 10.86 -3.37
C ALA A 19 4.82 12.37 -3.43
N SER A 20 5.87 12.80 -2.73
CA SER A 20 6.22 14.21 -2.58
C SER A 20 7.63 14.47 -3.12
N GLY A 21 7.98 15.75 -3.29
CA GLY A 21 9.33 16.17 -3.70
C GLY A 21 9.48 16.59 -5.16
N LEU A 22 8.51 16.32 -6.04
CA LEU A 22 8.48 16.82 -7.42
C LEU A 22 7.04 17.14 -7.87
N PRO A 23 6.81 18.22 -8.65
CA PRO A 23 5.50 18.55 -9.21
C PRO A 23 4.88 17.46 -10.09
N GLN A 24 5.72 16.62 -10.71
CA GLN A 24 5.29 15.56 -11.62
C GLN A 24 4.60 14.37 -10.89
N LEU A 25 4.69 14.31 -9.55
CA LEU A 25 4.34 13.12 -8.75
C LEU A 25 2.93 13.17 -8.16
N TRP A 26 2.12 14.17 -8.50
CA TRP A 26 0.81 14.43 -7.89
C TRP A 26 -0.26 13.34 -8.13
N SER A 27 0.08 12.30 -8.88
CA SER A 27 -0.76 11.13 -9.15
C SER A 27 -0.16 9.80 -8.64
N ILE A 28 0.94 9.86 -7.88
CA ILE A 28 1.65 8.67 -7.42
C ILE A 28 1.49 8.51 -5.92
N TRP A 29 1.15 7.31 -5.49
CA TRP A 29 1.14 6.87 -4.10
C TRP A 29 2.47 6.23 -3.73
N GLU A 30 2.89 6.42 -2.49
CA GLU A 30 4.07 5.81 -1.89
C GLU A 30 3.70 5.11 -0.57
N CYS A 31 4.05 3.84 -0.43
CA CYS A 31 3.90 3.09 0.81
C CYS A 31 5.21 3.05 1.59
N ARG A 32 5.17 3.49 2.85
CA ARG A 32 6.36 3.54 3.72
C ARG A 32 6.72 2.20 4.36
N ASP A 33 5.84 1.20 4.28
CA ASP A 33 6.09 -0.12 4.88
C ASP A 33 6.85 -1.07 3.94
N CYS A 34 6.52 -1.03 2.63
CA CYS A 34 7.13 -1.92 1.64
C CYS A 34 7.87 -1.20 0.51
N GLY A 35 7.78 0.13 0.41
CA GLY A 35 8.41 0.92 -0.64
C GLY A 35 7.65 0.96 -1.95
N TYR A 36 6.41 0.44 -2.01
CA TYR A 36 5.55 0.56 -3.20
C TYR A 36 5.45 2.02 -3.65
N ARG A 37 5.63 2.27 -4.95
CA ARG A 37 5.43 3.57 -5.56
C ARG A 37 4.72 3.44 -6.90
N GLY A 38 3.50 3.94 -7.01
CA GLY A 38 2.70 3.81 -8.23
C GLY A 38 1.33 4.46 -8.15
N THR A 39 0.55 4.35 -9.21
CA THR A 39 -0.77 5.01 -9.34
C THR A 39 -1.92 4.18 -8.77
N LEU A 40 -1.70 2.88 -8.52
CA LEU A 40 -2.73 1.95 -8.07
C LEU A 40 -2.90 2.02 -6.55
N ILE A 41 -4.15 2.08 -6.11
CA ILE A 41 -4.53 2.03 -4.70
C ILE A 41 -5.70 1.07 -4.53
N ILE A 42 -5.78 0.42 -3.38
CA ILE A 42 -6.90 -0.44 -3.01
C ILE A 42 -7.78 0.31 -2.02
N GLU A 43 -9.09 0.29 -2.23
CA GLU A 43 -10.08 0.90 -1.32
C GLU A 43 -11.00 -0.16 -0.68
N ASP A 44 -10.92 -1.41 -1.16
CA ASP A 44 -11.61 -2.56 -0.58
C ASP A 44 -10.79 -3.16 0.57
N SER A 45 -11.32 -3.03 1.79
CA SER A 45 -10.68 -3.54 3.01
C SER A 45 -10.53 -5.08 3.03
N GLY A 46 -11.45 -5.82 2.40
CA GLY A 46 -11.40 -7.28 2.38
C GLY A 46 -10.28 -7.79 1.48
N LEU A 47 -10.10 -7.17 0.31
CA LEU A 47 -8.99 -7.40 -0.59
C LEU A 47 -7.66 -7.00 0.06
N ALA A 48 -7.61 -5.83 0.71
CA ALA A 48 -6.42 -5.36 1.41
C ALA A 48 -5.96 -6.34 2.51
N MET A 49 -6.89 -6.93 3.26
CA MET A 49 -6.59 -7.92 4.28
C MET A 49 -5.93 -9.18 3.68
N LYS A 50 -6.47 -9.70 2.57
CA LYS A 50 -5.89 -10.85 1.86
C LYS A 50 -4.48 -10.56 1.33
N ILE A 51 -4.27 -9.36 0.79
CA ILE A 51 -2.94 -8.90 0.33
C ILE A 51 -1.97 -8.87 1.52
N ARG A 52 -2.38 -8.30 2.67
CA ARG A 52 -1.55 -8.22 3.87
C ARG A 52 -1.14 -9.60 4.38
N GLU A 53 -2.08 -10.54 4.48
CA GLU A 53 -1.80 -11.90 4.93
C GLU A 53 -0.81 -12.61 4.00
N LYS A 54 -0.98 -12.48 2.69
CA LYS A 54 -0.06 -13.04 1.70
C LYS A 54 1.35 -12.46 1.87
N TYR A 55 1.45 -11.13 1.95
CA TYR A 55 2.72 -10.43 2.12
C TYR A 55 3.47 -10.86 3.39
N LEU A 56 2.78 -11.00 4.52
CA LEU A 56 3.39 -11.44 5.78
C LEU A 56 3.87 -12.90 5.73
N LYS A 57 3.10 -13.80 5.10
CA LYS A 57 3.50 -15.21 4.90
C LYS A 57 4.75 -15.31 4.04
N GLU A 58 4.80 -14.58 2.92
CA GLU A 58 5.97 -14.57 2.03
C GLU A 58 7.20 -13.98 2.72
N ARG A 59 7.02 -12.90 3.50
CA ARG A 59 8.12 -12.30 4.27
C ARG A 59 8.64 -13.22 5.36
N HIS A 60 7.76 -13.92 6.07
CA HIS A 60 8.15 -14.92 7.08
C HIS A 60 8.96 -16.04 6.42
N ASN A 61 8.52 -16.58 5.29
CA ASN A 61 9.24 -17.66 4.61
C ASN A 61 10.61 -17.23 4.04
N LYS A 62 10.81 -15.94 3.77
CA LYS A 62 12.07 -15.42 3.20
C LYS A 62 13.14 -15.13 4.26
N TYR A 63 12.74 -14.80 5.49
CA TYR A 63 13.66 -14.35 6.54
C TYR A 63 13.55 -15.13 7.86
N GLY A 64 12.61 -16.08 7.95
CA GLY A 64 12.40 -16.96 9.10
C GLY A 64 13.13 -18.29 8.97
#